data_AF-A0A7W1A6L9-F1
#
_entry.id   AF-A0A7W1A6L9-F1
#
_cell.length_a   1.000
_cell.length_b   1.000
_cell.length_c   1.000
_cell.angle_alpha   90.00
_cell.angle_beta   90.00
_cell.angle_gamma   90.00
#
_symmetry.space_group_name_H-M   'P 1'
#
loop_
_entity.id
_entity.type
_entity.pdbx_description
1 polymer ?
#
loop_
_entity_poly.entity_id
_entity_poly.type
_entity_poly.pdbx_seq_one_letter_code
_entity_poly.pdbx_strand_id
1 'polypeptide(L)'
;MREDRPTMWLLAGPNGSGKSTFYANNLADDVKTYVNPDQIAKSLTHIQDQQVRDREAMEMSDRQRQALIREGRSFAAETVFSHISKVDLIKDAKAAGFDVNLVFISTDDPEINLGRIDQRVKEGGHSVASAKVAPRYERALDNLRIALPITDNAYLYDNSVAGKPHRLAVAVERGIVSEVSPQLPKWVERTFPEGVQTYLDRCNVERQHEVSRSRKQDSGLDR
;
A
#
# COMPACT_ATOMS: atom_id res chain seq x y z
N MET A 1 -6.04 18.21 -24.57
CA MET A 1 -4.86 17.69 -23.86
C MET A 1 -5.34 17.25 -22.49
N ARG A 2 -5.19 15.99 -22.09
CA ARG A 2 -5.43 15.63 -20.69
C ARG A 2 -4.35 16.36 -19.90
N GLU A 3 -4.74 17.27 -19.00
CA GLU A 3 -3.81 17.74 -17.97
C GLU A 3 -3.25 16.49 -17.27
N ASP A 4 -1.93 16.45 -17.09
CA ASP A 4 -1.27 15.34 -16.39
C ASP A 4 -1.87 15.24 -14.99
N ARG A 5 -2.68 14.20 -14.76
CA ARG A 5 -3.31 13.97 -13.46
C ARG A 5 -2.20 13.72 -12.44
N PRO A 6 -2.28 14.29 -11.23
CA PRO A 6 -1.28 14.01 -10.22
C PRO A 6 -1.31 12.53 -9.86
N THR A 7 -0.13 11.97 -9.57
CA THR A 7 0.00 10.54 -9.26
C THR A 7 0.37 10.31 -7.80
N MET A 8 -0.28 9.34 -7.18
CA MET A 8 0.11 8.85 -5.85
C MET A 8 0.66 7.44 -5.99
N TRP A 9 1.94 7.26 -5.68
CA TRP A 9 2.58 5.96 -5.58
C TRP A 9 2.58 5.49 -4.12
N LEU A 10 1.69 4.56 -3.79
CA LEU A 10 1.61 4.02 -2.43
C LEU A 10 2.39 2.70 -2.36
N LEU A 11 3.56 2.74 -1.73
CA LEU A 11 4.32 1.54 -1.38
C LEU A 11 3.74 0.94 -0.09
N ALA A 12 3.03 -0.16 -0.23
CA ALA A 12 2.27 -0.82 0.82
C ALA A 12 2.81 -2.23 1.11
N GLY A 13 2.59 -2.70 2.34
CA GLY A 13 2.92 -4.06 2.76
C GLY A 13 3.59 -4.15 4.13
N PRO A 14 3.72 -5.36 4.69
CA PRO A 14 4.19 -5.57 6.06
C PRO A 14 5.58 -4.98 6.35
N ASN A 15 5.88 -4.71 7.62
CA ASN A 15 7.25 -4.38 8.04
C ASN A 15 8.22 -5.47 7.55
N GLY A 16 9.44 -5.12 7.15
CA GLY A 16 10.43 -6.11 6.65
C GLY A 16 10.24 -6.58 5.20
N SER A 17 9.16 -6.20 4.52
CA SER A 17 8.89 -6.67 3.15
C SER A 17 9.80 -6.08 2.06
N GLY A 18 10.54 -5.01 2.36
CA GLY A 18 11.50 -4.40 1.43
C GLY A 18 10.96 -3.24 0.59
N LYS A 19 9.94 -2.52 1.07
CA LYS A 19 9.40 -1.30 0.41
C LYS A 19 10.45 -0.23 0.15
N SER A 20 11.25 0.13 1.15
CA SER A 20 12.24 1.20 1.01
C SER A 20 13.34 0.88 0.01
N THR A 21 13.73 -0.40 -0.08
CA THR A 21 14.63 -0.89 -1.12
C THR A 21 13.99 -0.80 -2.50
N PHE A 22 12.69 -1.14 -2.62
CA PHE A 22 11.97 -1.00 -3.90
C PHE A 22 11.93 0.45 -4.35
N TYR A 23 11.56 1.38 -3.46
CA TYR A 23 11.54 2.81 -3.77
C TYR A 23 12.90 3.29 -4.27
N ALA A 24 13.96 3.02 -3.52
CA ALA A 24 15.32 3.45 -3.86
C ALA A 24 15.78 2.96 -5.24
N ASN A 25 15.43 1.72 -5.60
CA ASN A 25 15.92 1.10 -6.83
C ASN A 25 15.04 1.33 -8.06
N ASN A 26 13.75 1.66 -7.89
CA ASN A 26 12.79 1.66 -9.00
C ASN A 26 11.96 2.94 -9.15
N LEU A 27 11.86 3.78 -8.11
CA LEU A 27 10.98 4.96 -8.13
C LEU A 27 11.68 6.26 -7.75
N ALA A 28 12.80 6.19 -7.05
CA ALA A 28 13.48 7.37 -6.52
C ALA A 28 13.98 8.32 -7.61
N ASP A 29 14.17 7.85 -8.85
CA ASP A 29 14.56 8.71 -9.97
C ASP A 29 13.38 9.47 -10.60
N ASP A 30 12.20 8.87 -10.60
CA ASP A 30 11.00 9.44 -11.22
C ASP A 30 10.13 10.23 -10.24
N VAL A 31 10.08 9.82 -8.96
CA VAL A 31 9.19 10.40 -7.95
C VAL A 31 9.99 10.87 -6.73
N LYS A 32 10.49 12.11 -6.79
CA LYS A 32 11.36 12.67 -5.74
C LYS A 32 10.64 13.03 -4.44
N THR A 33 9.35 13.39 -4.51
CA THR A 33 8.54 13.70 -3.33
C THR A 33 8.13 12.40 -2.64
N TYR A 34 8.72 12.12 -1.48
CA TYR A 34 8.54 10.83 -0.81
C TYR A 34 8.27 10.98 0.69
N VAL A 35 7.14 10.43 1.15
CA VAL A 35 6.70 10.49 2.54
C VAL A 35 6.91 9.13 3.21
N ASN A 36 7.95 9.03 4.04
CA ASN A 36 8.28 7.83 4.80
C ASN A 36 8.33 8.09 6.32
N PRO A 37 7.43 7.46 7.11
CA PRO A 37 7.43 7.59 8.57
C PRO A 37 8.74 7.20 9.24
N ASP A 38 9.46 6.17 8.77
CA ASP A 38 10.74 5.75 9.34
C ASP A 38 11.82 6.82 9.11
N GLN A 39 11.81 7.51 7.97
CA GLN A 39 12.75 8.61 7.69
C GLN A 39 12.43 9.84 8.54
N ILE A 40 11.15 10.16 8.71
CA ILE A 40 10.70 11.25 9.60
C ILE A 40 11.08 10.92 11.05
N ALA A 41 10.84 9.70 11.52
CA ALA A 41 11.23 9.28 12.86
C ALA A 41 12.74 9.44 13.10
N LYS A 42 13.58 9.10 12.11
CA LYS A 42 15.03 9.28 12.18
C LYS A 42 15.47 10.75 12.26
N SER A 43 14.71 11.69 11.69
CA SER A 43 15.03 13.12 11.77
C SER A 43 14.60 13.77 13.09
N LEU A 44 13.70 13.14 13.86
CA LEU A 44 13.22 13.60 15.16
C LEU A 44 14.19 13.22 16.30
N THR A 45 15.47 13.58 16.16
CA THR A 45 16.55 13.22 17.10
C THR A 45 16.40 13.83 18.50
N HIS A 46 15.59 14.89 18.62
CA HIS A 46 15.28 15.54 19.90
C HIS A 46 14.32 14.72 20.77
N ILE A 47 13.57 13.78 20.20
CA ILE A 47 12.65 12.90 20.94
C ILE A 47 13.37 11.61 21.30
N GLN A 48 13.65 11.40 22.59
CA GLN A 48 14.37 10.22 23.06
C GLN A 48 13.49 8.96 23.12
N ASP A 49 12.24 9.10 23.54
CA ASP A 49 11.29 7.99 23.61
C ASP A 49 10.88 7.53 22.20
N GLN A 50 11.16 6.25 21.89
CA GLN A 50 10.88 5.67 20.58
C GLN A 50 9.38 5.68 20.25
N GLN A 51 8.50 5.39 21.21
CA GLN A 51 7.06 5.30 20.95
C GLN A 51 6.47 6.68 20.65
N VAL A 52 6.90 7.70 21.41
CA VAL A 52 6.52 9.09 21.15
C VAL A 52 7.03 9.52 19.77
N ARG A 53 8.30 9.23 19.46
CA ARG A 53 8.91 9.56 18.17
C ARG A 53 8.19 8.92 16.99
N ASP A 54 7.82 7.64 17.10
CA ASP A 54 7.08 6.91 16.08
C ASP A 54 5.68 7.50 15.86
N ARG A 55 5.00 7.87 16.95
CA ARG A 55 3.68 8.51 16.89
C ARG A 55 3.75 9.86 16.19
N GLU A 56 4.68 10.72 16.61
CA GLU A 56 4.89 12.04 15.99
C GLU A 56 5.24 11.91 14.50
N ALA A 57 6.10 10.96 14.14
CA ALA A 57 6.46 10.70 12.76
C ALA A 57 5.26 10.22 11.91
N MET A 58 4.40 9.38 12.49
CA MET A 58 3.17 8.94 11.84
C MET A 58 2.20 10.11 11.60
N GLU A 59 1.99 10.97 12.60
CA GLU A 59 1.13 12.16 12.48
C GLU A 59 1.68 13.17 11.46
N MET A 60 2.99 13.43 11.48
CA MET A 60 3.66 14.26 10.48
C MET A 60 3.51 13.68 9.08
N SER A 61 3.65 12.36 8.92
CA SER A 61 3.47 11.69 7.63
C SER A 61 2.04 11.82 7.11
N ASP A 62 1.04 11.67 7.98
CA ASP A 62 -0.36 11.83 7.61
C ASP A 62 -0.66 13.28 7.20
N ARG A 63 -0.15 14.27 7.95
CA ARG A 63 -0.26 15.70 7.58
C ARG A 63 0.40 16.02 6.24
N GLN A 64 1.60 15.51 5.98
CA GLN A 64 2.30 15.72 4.71
C GLN A 64 1.53 15.14 3.52
N ARG A 65 1.02 13.90 3.65
CA ARG A 65 0.18 13.29 2.60
C ARG A 65 -1.07 14.11 2.31
N GLN A 66 -1.78 14.54 3.36
CA GLN A 66 -2.97 15.37 3.20
C GLN A 66 -2.67 16.72 2.54
N ALA A 67 -1.54 17.34 2.86
CA ALA A 67 -1.09 18.57 2.20
C ALA A 67 -0.84 18.32 0.70
N LEU A 68 -0.08 17.27 0.35
CA LEU A 68 0.22 16.93 -1.04
C LEU A 68 -1.04 16.61 -1.86
N ILE A 69 -2.00 15.90 -1.26
CA ILE A 69 -3.30 15.61 -1.88
C ILE A 69 -4.07 16.91 -2.13
N ARG A 70 -4.17 17.81 -1.14
CA ARG A 70 -4.86 19.11 -1.29
C ARG A 70 -4.19 20.01 -2.32
N GLU A 71 -2.86 19.96 -2.41
CA GLU A 71 -2.06 20.73 -3.36
C GLU A 71 -2.07 20.12 -4.78
N GLY A 72 -2.62 18.92 -4.97
CA GLY A 72 -2.60 18.23 -6.26
C GLY A 72 -1.17 17.90 -6.74
N ARG A 73 -0.24 17.62 -5.82
CA ARG A 73 1.16 17.34 -6.14
C ARG A 73 1.44 15.85 -6.13
N SER A 74 2.05 15.34 -7.19
CA SER A 74 2.46 13.93 -7.27
C SER A 74 3.48 13.56 -6.19
N PHE A 75 3.33 12.37 -5.60
CA PHE A 75 4.21 11.88 -4.54
C PHE A 75 4.21 10.37 -4.42
N ALA A 76 5.23 9.85 -3.76
CA ALA A 76 5.30 8.49 -3.25
C ALA A 76 5.15 8.48 -1.72
N ALA A 77 4.54 7.43 -1.17
CA ALA A 77 4.45 7.25 0.27
C ALA A 77 4.60 5.79 0.69
N GLU A 78 5.19 5.58 1.86
CA GLU A 78 5.30 4.26 2.46
C GLU A 78 4.32 4.03 3.60
N THR A 79 3.80 2.81 3.68
CA THR A 79 2.93 2.39 4.77
C THR A 79 3.01 0.89 5.03
N VAL A 80 2.86 0.51 6.29
CA VAL A 80 2.68 -0.90 6.69
C VAL A 80 1.36 -1.46 6.18
N PHE A 81 0.40 -0.60 5.87
CA PHE A 81 -0.92 -0.95 5.34
C PHE A 81 -1.77 -1.83 6.25
N SER A 82 -1.48 -1.86 7.56
CA SER A 82 -2.16 -2.72 8.55
C SER A 82 -3.34 -2.06 9.28
N HIS A 83 -3.74 -0.86 8.85
CA HIS A 83 -4.87 -0.12 9.40
C HIS A 83 -5.76 0.39 8.27
N ILE A 84 -7.09 0.32 8.46
CA ILE A 84 -8.07 0.63 7.41
C ILE A 84 -7.96 2.07 6.89
N SER A 85 -7.52 3.02 7.72
CA SER A 85 -7.28 4.41 7.31
C SER A 85 -6.28 4.55 6.16
N LYS A 86 -5.48 3.53 5.85
CA LYS A 86 -4.58 3.52 4.69
C LYS A 86 -5.29 3.15 3.39
N VAL A 87 -6.43 2.44 3.47
CA VAL A 87 -7.39 2.30 2.37
C VAL A 87 -8.15 3.62 2.19
N ASP A 88 -8.52 4.30 3.28
CA ASP A 88 -9.19 5.60 3.18
C ASP A 88 -8.31 6.66 2.52
N LEU A 89 -6.99 6.65 2.79
CA LEU A 89 -6.02 7.47 2.04
C LEU A 89 -6.10 7.27 0.52
N ILE A 90 -6.30 6.04 0.04
CA ILE A 90 -6.48 5.75 -1.39
C ILE A 90 -7.76 6.40 -1.90
N LYS A 91 -8.87 6.25 -1.16
CA LYS A 91 -10.16 6.86 -1.53
C LYS A 91 -10.06 8.38 -1.58
N ASP A 92 -9.39 9.00 -0.59
CA ASP A 92 -9.19 10.44 -0.52
C ASP A 92 -8.38 10.96 -1.71
N ALA A 93 -7.28 10.29 -2.05
CA ALA A 93 -6.48 10.64 -3.23
C ALA A 93 -7.28 10.51 -4.53
N LYS A 94 -8.05 9.42 -4.69
CA LYS A 94 -8.95 9.21 -5.84
C LYS A 94 -9.99 10.32 -5.94
N ALA A 95 -10.62 10.69 -4.82
CA ALA A 95 -11.60 11.77 -4.76
C ALA A 95 -10.99 13.14 -5.11
N ALA A 96 -9.71 13.35 -4.76
CA ALA A 96 -8.94 14.54 -5.14
C ALA A 96 -8.41 14.50 -6.59
N GLY A 97 -8.78 13.48 -7.39
CA GLY A 97 -8.44 13.41 -8.82
C GLY A 97 -7.12 12.73 -9.16
N PHE A 98 -6.42 12.14 -8.19
CA PHE A 98 -5.16 11.45 -8.43
C PHE A 98 -5.37 10.15 -9.23
N ASP A 99 -4.38 9.83 -10.08
CA ASP A 99 -4.14 8.46 -10.53
C ASP A 99 -3.34 7.72 -9.43
N VAL A 100 -3.94 6.69 -8.84
CA VAL A 100 -3.34 5.97 -7.70
C VAL A 100 -2.69 4.66 -8.15
N ASN A 101 -1.37 4.59 -7.96
CA ASN A 101 -0.54 3.42 -8.22
C ASN A 101 -0.20 2.73 -6.89
N LEU A 102 -0.75 1.55 -6.65
CA LEU A 102 -0.43 0.73 -5.48
C LEU A 102 0.71 -0.23 -5.79
N VAL A 103 1.83 -0.08 -5.10
CA VAL A 103 2.91 -1.08 -5.14
C VAL A 103 2.85 -1.86 -3.83
N PHE A 104 2.30 -3.08 -3.89
CA PHE A 104 2.19 -3.92 -2.70
C PHE A 104 3.31 -4.96 -2.67
N ILE A 105 4.14 -4.91 -1.62
CA ILE A 105 5.31 -5.79 -1.48
C ILE A 105 5.15 -6.65 -0.24
N SER A 106 5.21 -7.97 -0.42
CA SER A 106 5.12 -8.95 0.66
C SER A 106 6.12 -10.10 0.51
N THR A 107 6.06 -11.03 1.45
CA THR A 107 6.83 -12.27 1.52
C THR A 107 5.88 -13.43 1.79
N ASP A 108 6.26 -14.65 1.45
CA ASP A 108 5.47 -15.87 1.67
C ASP A 108 5.23 -16.19 3.14
N ASP A 109 6.12 -15.70 4.02
CA ASP A 109 6.07 -15.96 5.45
C ASP A 109 6.42 -14.68 6.23
N PRO A 110 5.64 -14.28 7.26
CA PRO A 110 6.01 -13.19 8.17
C PRO A 110 7.34 -13.41 8.92
N GLU A 111 7.82 -14.64 9.09
CA GLU A 111 9.12 -14.92 9.72
C GLU A 111 10.29 -14.41 8.87
N ILE A 112 10.16 -14.41 7.53
CA ILE A 112 11.15 -13.77 6.64
C ILE A 112 11.27 -12.28 6.97
N ASN A 113 10.14 -11.63 7.22
CA ASN A 113 10.10 -10.22 7.57
C ASN A 113 10.69 -9.97 8.96
N LEU A 114 10.41 -10.83 9.93
CA LEU A 114 10.97 -10.74 11.27
C LEU A 114 12.50 -10.85 11.24
N GLY A 115 13.05 -11.86 10.56
CA GLY A 115 14.50 -12.02 10.42
C GLY A 115 15.19 -10.81 9.77
N ARG A 116 14.53 -10.16 8.80
CA ARG A 116 15.03 -8.90 8.20
C ARG A 116 14.97 -7.71 9.14
N ILE A 117 13.93 -7.61 9.95
CA ILE A 117 13.82 -6.56 10.97
C ILE A 117 14.93 -6.74 11.99
N ASP A 118 15.17 -7.96 12.47
CA ASP A 118 16.22 -8.26 13.44
C ASP A 118 17.62 -7.94 12.89
N GLN A 119 17.89 -8.30 11.64
CA GLN A 119 19.14 -7.95 10.97
C GLN A 119 19.31 -6.43 10.88
N ARG A 120 18.28 -5.71 10.45
CA ARG A 120 18.28 -4.25 10.35
C ARG A 120 18.49 -3.57 11.71
N VAL A 121 17.93 -4.12 12.78
CA VAL A 121 18.12 -3.61 14.15
C VAL A 121 19.57 -3.77 14.60
N LYS A 122 20.21 -4.91 14.28
CA LYS A 122 21.65 -5.11 14.55
C LYS A 122 22.53 -4.11 13.80
N GLU A 123 22.08 -3.63 12.65
CA GLU A 123 22.72 -2.60 11.83
C GLU A 123 22.36 -1.16 12.26
N GLY A 124 21.65 -0.98 13.38
CA GLY A 124 21.27 0.34 13.92
C GLY A 124 19.99 0.95 13.34
N GLY A 125 19.17 0.14 12.64
CA GLY A 125 17.89 0.58 12.10
C GLY A 125 16.71 0.51 13.09
N HIS A 126 15.51 0.83 12.58
CA HIS A 126 14.30 0.93 13.40
C HIS A 126 13.79 -0.46 13.86
N SER A 127 13.55 -0.59 15.17
CA SER A 127 12.99 -1.79 15.79
C SER A 127 11.48 -1.82 15.74
N VAL A 128 10.92 -3.00 15.51
CA VAL A 128 9.48 -3.27 15.61
C VAL A 128 9.29 -4.44 16.56
N ALA A 129 8.40 -4.30 17.54
CA ALA A 129 8.09 -5.41 18.44
C ALA A 129 7.63 -6.64 17.63
N SER A 130 8.31 -7.77 17.81
CA SER A 130 8.06 -9.02 17.07
C SER A 130 6.58 -9.44 17.12
N ALA A 131 5.96 -9.32 18.30
CA ALA A 131 4.54 -9.60 18.51
C ALA A 131 3.58 -8.77 17.62
N LYS A 132 4.04 -7.65 17.04
CA LYS A 132 3.24 -6.83 16.11
C LYS A 132 3.38 -7.27 14.65
N VAL A 133 4.41 -8.05 14.28
CA VAL A 133 4.74 -8.33 12.88
C VAL A 133 3.67 -9.20 12.22
N ALA A 134 3.38 -10.39 12.78
CA ALA A 134 2.39 -11.30 12.20
C ALA A 134 0.96 -10.70 12.13
N PRO A 135 0.42 -10.05 13.19
CA PRO A 135 -0.89 -9.40 13.09
C PRO A 135 -0.94 -8.22 12.12
N ARG A 136 0.17 -7.53 11.88
CA ARG A 136 0.24 -6.46 10.86
C ARG A 136 0.34 -7.04 9.45
N TYR A 137 1.01 -8.18 9.30
CA TYR A 137 1.10 -8.92 8.05
C TYR A 137 -0.28 -9.33 7.54
N GLU A 138 -1.06 -10.02 8.38
CA GLU A 138 -2.40 -10.49 7.98
C GLU A 138 -3.33 -9.30 7.65
N ARG A 139 -3.39 -8.28 8.52
CA ARG A 139 -4.19 -7.08 8.24
C ARG A 139 -3.77 -6.33 6.98
N ALA A 140 -2.49 -6.37 6.60
CA ALA A 140 -2.03 -5.75 5.37
C ALA A 140 -2.56 -6.49 4.13
N LEU A 141 -2.68 -7.82 4.18
CA LEU A 141 -3.29 -8.63 3.11
C LEU A 141 -4.81 -8.42 3.04
N ASP A 142 -5.48 -8.31 4.19
CA ASP A 142 -6.91 -7.97 4.23
C ASP A 142 -7.17 -6.60 3.59
N ASN A 143 -6.38 -5.59 3.97
CA ASN A 143 -6.50 -4.26 3.38
C ASN A 143 -6.11 -4.24 1.90
N LEU A 144 -5.18 -5.08 1.46
CA LEU A 144 -4.87 -5.23 0.03
C LEU A 144 -6.12 -5.65 -0.76
N ARG A 145 -6.87 -6.65 -0.29
CA ARG A 145 -8.12 -7.08 -0.94
C ARG A 145 -9.07 -5.90 -1.11
N ILE A 146 -9.27 -5.11 -0.05
CA ILE A 146 -10.16 -3.94 -0.06
C ILE A 146 -9.66 -2.85 -1.02
N ALA A 147 -8.36 -2.59 -1.05
CA ALA A 147 -7.77 -1.50 -1.81
C ALA A 147 -7.65 -1.77 -3.31
N LEU A 148 -7.38 -3.02 -3.69
CA LEU A 148 -7.15 -3.43 -5.07
C LEU A 148 -8.24 -2.96 -6.08
N PRO A 149 -9.55 -3.09 -5.79
CA PRO A 149 -10.60 -2.62 -6.70
C PRO A 149 -10.76 -1.09 -6.78
N ILE A 150 -10.10 -0.33 -5.88
CA ILE A 150 -10.22 1.13 -5.75
C ILE A 150 -9.10 1.86 -6.52
N THR A 151 -7.91 1.25 -6.57
CA THR A 151 -6.72 1.81 -7.20
C THR A 151 -6.81 1.83 -8.72
N ASP A 152 -6.08 2.73 -9.38
CA ASP A 152 -6.01 2.75 -10.85
C ASP A 152 -5.12 1.63 -11.38
N ASN A 153 -3.95 1.50 -10.78
CA ASN A 153 -3.00 0.43 -11.07
C ASN A 153 -2.51 -0.19 -9.76
N ALA A 154 -2.25 -1.49 -9.79
CA ALA A 154 -1.66 -2.21 -8.67
C ALA A 154 -0.60 -3.20 -9.15
N TYR A 155 0.54 -3.19 -8.49
CA TYR A 155 1.68 -4.06 -8.77
C TYR A 155 2.02 -4.85 -7.52
N LEU A 156 1.78 -6.15 -7.56
CA LEU A 156 2.01 -7.08 -6.45
C LEU A 156 3.39 -7.71 -6.62
N TYR A 157 4.31 -7.39 -5.72
CA TYR A 157 5.68 -7.88 -5.73
C TYR A 157 5.94 -8.88 -4.61
N ASP A 158 6.54 -10.00 -4.97
CA ASP A 158 7.14 -10.92 -4.03
C ASP A 158 8.59 -10.52 -3.74
N ASN A 159 8.96 -10.57 -2.46
CA ASN A 159 10.33 -10.39 -2.02
C ASN A 159 10.74 -11.49 -1.03
N SER A 160 10.33 -12.74 -1.28
CA SER A 160 10.58 -13.85 -0.35
C SER A 160 12.02 -14.35 -0.37
N VAL A 161 12.70 -14.27 -1.52
CA VAL A 161 14.04 -14.82 -1.69
C VAL A 161 15.10 -13.77 -1.31
N ALA A 162 15.86 -14.04 -0.24
CA ALA A 162 16.93 -13.16 0.20
C ALA A 162 18.01 -12.95 -0.88
N GLY A 163 18.49 -11.71 -1.03
CA GLY A 163 19.53 -11.36 -2.00
C GLY A 163 19.09 -11.37 -3.46
N LYS A 164 17.80 -11.55 -3.74
CA LYS A 164 17.23 -11.43 -5.09
C LYS A 164 16.43 -10.13 -5.24
N PRO A 165 16.29 -9.60 -6.47
CA PRO A 165 15.38 -8.48 -6.74
C PRO A 165 13.93 -8.84 -6.41
N HIS A 166 13.12 -7.81 -6.14
CA HIS A 166 11.67 -7.95 -6.06
C HIS A 166 11.13 -8.54 -7.36
N ARG A 167 10.30 -9.57 -7.25
CA ARG A 167 9.71 -10.27 -8.40
C ARG A 167 8.26 -9.84 -8.56
N LEU A 168 7.91 -9.27 -9.71
CA LEU A 168 6.51 -8.97 -10.03
C LEU A 168 5.73 -10.29 -10.08
N ALA A 169 4.68 -10.38 -9.27
CA ALA A 169 3.78 -11.53 -9.22
C ALA A 169 2.51 -11.27 -10.04
N VAL A 170 1.93 -10.07 -9.91
CA VAL A 170 0.72 -9.67 -10.63
C VAL A 170 0.78 -8.17 -10.92
N ALA A 171 0.43 -7.77 -12.15
CA ALA A 171 0.11 -6.39 -12.49
C ALA A 171 -1.38 -6.26 -12.82
N VAL A 172 -2.00 -5.24 -12.26
CA VAL A 172 -3.38 -4.83 -12.55
C VAL A 172 -3.34 -3.40 -13.05
N GLU A 173 -3.86 -3.16 -14.24
CA GLU A 173 -3.88 -1.86 -14.88
C GLU A 173 -5.31 -1.54 -15.31
N ARG A 174 -5.82 -0.41 -14.82
CA ARG A 174 -7.20 0.03 -15.04
C ARG A 174 -8.24 -1.07 -14.77
N GLY A 175 -8.02 -1.83 -13.70
CA GLY A 175 -8.90 -2.90 -13.23
C GLY A 175 -8.80 -4.22 -13.99
N ILE A 176 -7.84 -4.36 -14.90
CA ILE A 176 -7.58 -5.59 -15.67
C ILE A 176 -6.23 -6.14 -15.26
N VAL A 177 -6.14 -7.44 -15.01
CA VAL A 177 -4.87 -8.13 -14.81
C VAL A 177 -4.09 -8.13 -16.13
N SER A 178 -3.02 -7.35 -16.21
CA SER A 178 -2.18 -7.22 -17.41
C SER A 178 -0.98 -8.17 -17.40
N GLU A 179 -0.52 -8.60 -16.22
CA GLU A 179 0.56 -9.58 -16.08
C GLU A 179 0.30 -10.51 -14.89
N VAL A 180 0.64 -11.79 -15.06
CA VAL A 180 0.65 -12.79 -13.98
C VAL A 180 1.91 -13.63 -14.12
N SER A 181 2.67 -13.74 -13.03
CA SER A 181 3.84 -14.61 -12.99
C SER A 181 3.42 -16.07 -13.13
N PRO A 182 4.15 -16.90 -13.91
CA PRO A 182 3.88 -18.33 -14.01
C PRO A 182 3.98 -19.09 -12.67
N GLN A 183 4.69 -18.52 -11.70
CA GLN A 183 4.87 -19.07 -10.37
C GLN A 183 4.47 -18.04 -9.32
N LEU A 184 3.18 -18.02 -8.98
CA LEU A 184 2.67 -17.13 -7.95
C LEU A 184 3.28 -17.44 -6.59
N PRO A 185 3.61 -16.41 -5.79
CA PRO A 185 4.00 -16.61 -4.40
C PRO A 185 2.78 -17.07 -3.59
N LYS A 186 3.02 -17.88 -2.55
CA LYS A 186 1.98 -18.47 -1.69
C LYS A 186 1.08 -17.40 -1.08
N TRP A 187 1.65 -16.25 -0.71
CA TRP A 187 0.85 -15.18 -0.12
C TRP A 187 -0.18 -14.60 -1.11
N VAL A 188 0.11 -14.56 -2.42
CA VAL A 188 -0.88 -14.11 -3.43
C VAL A 188 -1.97 -15.15 -3.58
N GLU A 189 -1.62 -16.43 -3.70
CA GLU A 189 -2.59 -17.53 -3.81
C GLU A 189 -3.52 -17.58 -2.59
N ARG A 190 -2.97 -17.42 -1.40
CA ARG A 190 -3.74 -17.37 -0.15
C ARG A 190 -4.63 -16.13 -0.08
N THR A 191 -4.15 -14.98 -0.57
CA THR A 191 -4.90 -13.72 -0.54
C THR A 191 -5.99 -13.69 -1.61
N PHE A 192 -5.82 -14.40 -2.74
CA PHE A 192 -6.77 -14.44 -3.86
C PHE A 192 -6.93 -15.88 -4.38
N PRO A 193 -7.57 -16.78 -3.61
CA PRO A 193 -7.64 -18.21 -3.95
C PRO A 193 -8.39 -18.51 -5.26
N GLU A 194 -9.31 -17.64 -5.65
CA GLU A 194 -10.05 -17.71 -6.93
C GLU A 194 -9.31 -17.05 -8.11
N GLY A 195 -8.14 -16.46 -7.86
CA GLY A 195 -7.39 -15.63 -8.80
C GLY A 195 -7.75 -14.14 -8.73
N VAL A 196 -6.77 -13.29 -9.06
CA VAL A 196 -6.89 -11.82 -8.93
C VAL A 196 -7.95 -11.24 -9.86
N GLN A 197 -8.03 -11.68 -11.12
CA GLN A 197 -9.04 -11.18 -12.06
C GLN A 197 -10.45 -11.55 -11.59
N THR A 198 -10.67 -12.81 -11.20
CA THR A 198 -11.96 -13.29 -10.67
C THR A 198 -12.39 -12.48 -9.45
N TYR A 199 -11.44 -12.17 -8.55
CA TYR A 199 -11.68 -11.31 -7.39
C TYR A 199 -12.17 -9.91 -7.81
N LEU A 200 -11.49 -9.27 -8.77
CA LEU A 200 -11.83 -7.95 -9.28
C LEU A 200 -13.19 -7.92 -9.98
N ASP A 201 -13.49 -8.92 -10.80
CA ASP A 201 -14.77 -9.04 -11.51
C ASP A 201 -15.95 -9.10 -10.55
N ARG A 202 -15.82 -9.89 -9.47
CA ARG A 202 -16.84 -9.95 -8.41
C ARG A 202 -17.05 -8.59 -7.74
N CYS A 203 -15.96 -7.91 -7.36
CA CYS A 203 -16.05 -6.58 -6.75
C CYS A 203 -16.67 -5.52 -7.69
N ASN A 204 -16.52 -5.68 -9.00
CA ASN A 204 -17.15 -4.79 -9.98
C ASN A 204 -18.66 -5.01 -10.05
N VAL A 205 -19.11 -6.28 -10.04
CA VAL A 205 -20.55 -6.62 -10.03
C VAL A 205 -21.23 -6.13 -8.76
N GLU A 206 -20.61 -6.32 -7.60
CA GLU A 206 -21.13 -5.84 -6.31
C GLU A 206 -21.34 -4.32 -6.29
N ARG A 207 -20.35 -3.55 -6.78
CA ARG A 207 -20.44 -2.08 -6.86
C ARG A 207 -21.54 -1.61 -7.82
N GLN A 208 -21.73 -2.27 -8.97
CA GLN A 208 -22.81 -1.92 -9.90
C GLN A 208 -24.19 -2.13 -9.27
N HIS A 209 -24.36 -3.19 -8.47
CA HIS A 209 -25.59 -3.44 -7.73
C HIS A 209 -25.85 -2.40 -6.63
N GLU A 210 -24.83 -1.98 -5.88
CA GLU A 210 -24.96 -0.94 -4.84
C GLU A 210 -25.39 0.41 -5.42
N VAL A 211 -24.75 0.87 -6.49
CA VAL A 211 -25.11 2.12 -7.19
C VAL A 211 -26.55 2.06 -7.70
N SER A 212 -26.96 0.89 -8.22
CA SER A 212 -28.32 0.68 -8.73
C SER A 212 -29.38 0.67 -7.61
N ARG A 213 -29.04 0.19 -6.40
CA ARG A 213 -29.92 0.21 -5.23
C ARG A 213 -30.06 1.60 -4.63
N SER A 214 -28.95 2.34 -4.51
CA SER A 214 -28.93 3.70 -3.98
C SER A 214 -29.80 4.65 -4.83
N ARG A 215 -29.69 4.58 -6.17
CA ARG A 215 -30.54 5.38 -7.09
C ARG A 215 -32.04 5.06 -6.99
N LYS A 216 -32.40 3.82 -6.65
CA LYS A 216 -33.81 3.42 -6.46
C LYS A 216 -34.39 3.88 -5.13
N GLN A 217 -33.56 4.11 -4.10
CA GLN A 217 -34.01 4.64 -2.82
C GLN A 217 -34.20 6.16 -2.87
N ASP A 218 -33.32 6.90 -3.56
CA ASP A 218 -33.45 8.36 -3.72
C ASP A 218 -34.62 8.78 -4.63
N SER A 219 -35.04 7.91 -5.56
CA SER A 219 -36.20 8.16 -6.43
C SER A 219 -37.55 7.78 -5.80
N GLY A 220 -37.55 7.26 -4.56
CA GLY A 220 -38.75 6.84 -3.83
C GLY A 220 -39.29 7.85 -2.81
N LEU A 221 -38.66 9.03 -2.67
CA LEU A 221 -39.00 10.07 -1.68
C LEU A 221 -39.94 11.16 -2.21
N ASP A 222 -40.55 10.97 -3.39
CA ASP A 222 -41.40 11.96 -4.06
C ASP A 222 -42.81 11.41 -4.36
N ARG A 223 -43.47 10.81 -3.35
CA ARG A 223 -44.88 10.41 -3.39
C ARG A 223 -45.59 10.62 -2.06
#